data_AF-A0A6G7WZF8-F1
#
_entry.id   AF-A0A6G7WZF8-F1
#
_cell.length_a   1.000
_cell.length_b   1.000
_cell.length_c   1.000
_cell.angle_alpha   90.00
_cell.angle_beta   90.00
_cell.angle_gamma   90.00
#
_symmetry.space_group_name_H-M   'P 1'
#
loop_
_entity.id
_entity.type
_entity.pdbx_description
1 polymer ?
#
loop_
_entity_poly.entity_id
_entity_poly.type
_entity_poly.pdbx_seq_one_letter_code
_entity_poly.pdbx_strand_id
1 'polypeptide(L)'
;MKILVVGDGPINEEELVSLGNEIEYLDLRRGLEEGTNLLDSYQESHPELIPGVRNTIKDINPDKIVALGRLEGYLWVGTVVCRFFGQFNSWLDQWHNPYGITEIMVGERKVKLYAIESLADWSVTKG
;
A
#
# COMPACT_ATOMS: atom_id res chain seq x y z
N MET A 1 -3.04 -2.60 -18.09
CA MET A 1 -2.46 -3.03 -16.79
C MET A 1 -3.03 -2.11 -15.75
N LYS A 2 -3.78 -2.65 -14.79
CA LYS A 2 -4.40 -1.87 -13.72
C LYS A 2 -3.48 -1.81 -12.51
N ILE A 3 -3.17 -0.60 -12.06
CA ILE A 3 -2.31 -0.36 -10.90
C ILE A 3 -3.15 0.24 -9.79
N LEU A 4 -3.03 -0.31 -8.58
CA LEU A 4 -3.58 0.31 -7.38
C LEU A 4 -2.47 1.00 -6.61
N VAL A 5 -2.56 2.32 -6.47
CA VAL A 5 -1.72 3.09 -5.55
C VAL A 5 -2.43 3.15 -4.20
N VAL A 6 -1.73 2.83 -3.12
CA VAL A 6 -2.25 2.85 -1.74
C VAL A 6 -1.40 3.82 -0.94
N GLY A 7 -2.02 4.77 -0.25
CA GLY A 7 -1.30 5.79 0.52
C GLY A 7 -1.87 6.02 1.91
N ASP A 8 -1.18 6.86 2.68
CA ASP A 8 -1.61 7.34 3.99
C ASP A 8 -2.07 8.80 3.91
N GLY A 9 -3.32 9.03 3.51
CA GLY A 9 -3.87 10.36 3.28
C GLY A 9 -3.88 10.78 1.81
N PRO A 10 -4.68 11.79 1.45
CA PRO A 10 -4.98 12.15 0.07
C PRO A 10 -3.74 12.47 -0.76
N ILE A 11 -3.80 12.13 -2.06
CA ILE A 11 -2.76 12.42 -3.05
C ILE A 11 -3.29 13.35 -4.13
N ASN A 12 -2.41 14.13 -4.75
CA ASN A 12 -2.76 14.94 -5.91
C ASN A 12 -3.01 14.05 -7.14
N GLU A 13 -4.21 14.16 -7.73
CA GLU A 13 -4.62 13.38 -8.91
C GLU A 13 -3.71 13.63 -10.12
N GLU A 14 -3.16 14.84 -10.28
CA GLU A 14 -2.25 15.16 -11.39
C GLU A 14 -0.95 14.33 -11.33
N GLU A 15 -0.48 14.02 -10.11
CA GLU A 15 0.71 13.19 -9.92
C GLU A 15 0.45 11.73 -10.32
N LEU A 16 -0.76 11.21 -10.05
CA LEU A 16 -1.17 9.86 -10.47
C LEU A 16 -1.30 9.75 -12.00
N VAL A 17 -1.90 10.76 -12.65
CA VAL A 17 -2.09 10.80 -14.11
C VAL A 17 -0.75 10.72 -14.86
N SER A 18 0.31 11.31 -14.29
CA SER A 18 1.65 11.32 -14.88
C SER A 18 2.27 9.93 -15.11
N LEU A 19 1.74 8.90 -14.43
CA LEU A 19 2.27 7.54 -14.46
C LEU A 19 1.78 6.72 -15.67
N GLY A 20 0.81 7.22 -16.44
CA GLY A 20 0.42 6.70 -17.76
C GLY A 20 -0.28 5.34 -17.81
N ASN A 21 -0.83 4.85 -16.69
CA ASN A 21 -1.54 3.57 -16.58
C ASN A 21 -2.99 3.79 -16.09
N GLU A 22 -3.84 2.77 -16.20
CA GLU A 22 -5.12 2.73 -15.45
C GLU A 22 -4.79 2.65 -13.96
N ILE A 23 -4.86 3.80 -13.29
CA ILE A 23 -4.46 3.94 -11.89
C ILE A 23 -5.68 4.24 -11.06
N GLU A 24 -5.86 3.40 -10.05
CA GLU A 24 -6.78 3.65 -8.96
C GLU A 24 -5.98 4.03 -7.71
N TYR A 25 -6.58 4.83 -6.86
CA TYR A 25 -5.96 5.28 -5.61
C TYR A 25 -6.84 4.93 -4.42
N LEU A 26 -6.22 4.37 -3.38
CA LEU A 26 -6.85 3.99 -2.13
C LEU A 26 -6.15 4.69 -0.96
N ASP A 27 -6.86 5.62 -0.34
CA ASP A 27 -6.45 6.28 0.89
C ASP A 27 -6.78 5.40 2.11
N LEU A 28 -5.74 4.96 2.83
CA LEU A 28 -5.90 4.20 4.06
C LEU A 28 -6.23 5.06 5.28
N ARG A 29 -5.99 6.38 5.24
CA ARG A 29 -6.37 7.29 6.33
C ARG A 29 -7.83 7.71 6.26
N ARG A 30 -8.52 7.42 5.15
CA ARG A 30 -9.90 7.87 4.95
C ARG A 30 -10.81 7.37 6.08
N GLY A 31 -11.31 8.32 6.89
CA GLY A 31 -12.22 8.04 8.01
C GLY A 31 -11.52 7.67 9.32
N LEU A 32 -10.20 7.77 9.38
CA LEU A 32 -9.39 7.66 10.61
C LEU A 32 -9.03 9.04 11.13
N GLU A 33 -8.70 9.12 12.42
CA GLU A 33 -8.22 10.35 13.06
C GLU A 33 -6.87 10.79 12.47
N GLU A 34 -6.68 12.11 12.34
CA GLU A 34 -5.40 12.67 11.91
C GLU A 34 -4.32 12.51 12.97
N GLY A 35 -3.08 12.30 12.54
CA GLY A 35 -1.91 12.23 13.44
C GLY A 35 -1.73 10.91 14.19
N THR A 36 -2.65 9.95 14.07
CA THR A 36 -2.45 8.61 14.63
C THR A 36 -1.54 7.76 13.75
N ASN A 37 -0.79 6.84 14.37
CA ASN A 37 -0.06 5.84 13.59
C ASN A 37 -1.06 4.97 12.82
N LEU A 38 -0.86 4.83 11.51
CA LEU A 38 -1.78 4.10 10.65
C LEU A 38 -1.89 2.62 11.06
N LEU A 39 -0.78 2.01 11.45
CA LEU A 39 -0.77 0.61 11.86
C LEU A 39 -1.55 0.38 13.15
N ASP A 40 -1.32 1.23 14.15
CA ASP A 40 -2.00 1.15 15.44
C ASP A 40 -3.50 1.40 15.26
N SER A 41 -3.85 2.33 14.36
CA SER A 41 -5.24 2.58 13.99
C SER A 41 -5.92 1.32 13.47
N TYR A 42 -5.27 0.52 12.61
CA TYR A 42 -5.87 -0.71 12.09
C TYR A 42 -5.68 -1.94 12.99
N GLN A 43 -4.69 -2.00 13.88
CA GLN A 43 -4.45 -3.18 14.72
C GLN A 43 -5.13 -3.10 16.07
N GLU A 44 -5.22 -1.90 16.63
CA GLU A 44 -5.68 -1.70 18.00
C GLU A 44 -7.03 -0.99 18.03
N SER A 45 -7.17 0.10 17.27
CA SER A 45 -8.34 0.98 17.37
C SER A 45 -9.51 0.52 16.49
N HIS A 46 -9.22 0.13 15.25
CA HIS A 46 -10.19 -0.15 14.20
C HIS A 46 -9.88 -1.42 13.36
N PRO A 47 -9.61 -2.59 13.99
CA PRO A 47 -9.36 -3.83 13.25
C PRO A 47 -10.53 -4.30 12.38
N GLU A 48 -11.75 -3.87 12.70
CA GLU A 48 -12.97 -4.14 11.93
C GLU A 48 -12.96 -3.52 10.52
N LEU A 49 -12.10 -2.54 10.25
CA LEU A 49 -12.00 -1.90 8.93
C LEU A 49 -11.17 -2.72 7.93
N ILE A 50 -10.29 -3.60 8.42
CA ILE A 50 -9.38 -4.40 7.58
C ILE A 50 -10.14 -5.22 6.52
N PRO A 51 -11.23 -5.97 6.83
CA PRO A 51 -11.99 -6.70 5.81
C PRO A 51 -12.54 -5.79 4.71
N GLY A 52 -12.98 -4.57 5.05
CA GLY A 52 -13.47 -3.59 4.07
C GLY A 52 -12.37 -3.20 3.08
N VAL A 53 -11.20 -2.83 3.59
CA VAL A 53 -10.04 -2.48 2.75
C VAL A 53 -9.63 -3.65 1.84
N ARG A 54 -9.58 -4.88 2.38
CA ARG A 54 -9.26 -6.08 1.59
C ARG A 54 -10.27 -6.33 0.47
N ASN A 55 -11.56 -6.16 0.75
CA ASN A 55 -12.61 -6.32 -0.24
C ASN A 55 -12.48 -5.26 -1.33
N THR A 56 -12.25 -4.00 -0.96
CA THR A 56 -11.98 -2.93 -1.94
C THR A 56 -10.80 -3.27 -2.85
N ILE A 57 -9.66 -3.70 -2.31
CA ILE A 57 -8.50 -4.12 -3.10
C ILE A 57 -8.86 -5.29 -4.04
N LYS A 58 -9.66 -6.25 -3.56
CA LYS A 58 -10.11 -7.39 -4.36
C LYS A 58 -11.04 -6.96 -5.50
N ASP A 59 -11.96 -6.04 -5.24
CA ASP A 59 -12.96 -5.57 -6.21
C ASP A 59 -12.31 -4.69 -7.30
N ILE A 60 -11.33 -3.87 -6.92
CA ILE A 60 -10.47 -3.14 -7.87
C ILE A 60 -9.76 -4.11 -8.81
N ASN A 61 -9.39 -5.30 -8.31
CA ASN A 61 -8.73 -6.38 -9.03
C ASN A 61 -7.42 -5.94 -9.73
N PRO A 62 -6.46 -5.33 -9.00
CA PRO A 62 -5.25 -4.77 -9.60
C PRO A 62 -4.27 -5.85 -10.07
N ASP A 63 -3.47 -5.52 -11.09
CA ASP A 63 -2.34 -6.34 -11.52
C ASP A 63 -1.13 -6.14 -10.60
N LYS A 64 -1.00 -4.93 -10.03
CA LYS A 64 0.09 -4.52 -9.14
C LYS A 64 -0.42 -3.53 -8.10
N ILE A 65 0.18 -3.55 -6.92
CA ILE A 65 -0.06 -2.60 -5.84
C ILE A 65 1.21 -1.78 -5.60
N VAL A 66 1.04 -0.47 -5.43
CA VAL A 66 2.10 0.48 -5.12
C VAL A 66 1.75 1.15 -3.81
N ALA A 67 2.41 0.74 -2.73
CA ALA A 67 2.29 1.38 -1.44
C ALA A 67 3.21 2.62 -1.40
N LEU A 68 2.59 3.79 -1.32
CA LEU A 68 3.26 5.08 -1.33
C LEU A 68 3.41 5.61 0.10
N GLY A 69 4.65 5.89 0.48
CA GLY A 69 4.99 6.62 1.71
C GLY A 69 5.60 5.76 2.81
N ARG A 70 6.48 6.42 3.57
CA ARG A 70 7.00 5.95 4.86
C ARG A 70 6.12 6.50 5.98
N LEU A 71 5.97 5.70 7.02
CA LEU A 71 5.33 6.05 8.29
C LEU A 71 6.41 6.20 9.38
N GLU A 72 5.99 6.61 10.57
CA GLU A 72 6.88 6.71 11.72
C GLU A 72 7.53 5.37 12.08
N GLY A 73 8.78 5.42 12.56
CA GLY A 73 9.49 4.23 13.06
C GLY A 73 9.95 3.25 11.98
N TYR A 74 10.24 3.71 10.75
CA TYR A 74 10.65 2.89 9.59
C TYR A 74 9.58 1.91 9.10
N LEU A 75 8.32 2.14 9.49
CA LEU A 75 7.19 1.38 8.98
C LEU A 75 6.83 1.89 7.59
N TRP A 76 6.53 0.99 6.65
CA TRP A 76 6.04 1.35 5.33
C TRP A 76 4.53 1.16 5.24
N VAL A 77 3.85 1.98 4.42
CA VAL A 77 2.47 1.68 4.00
C VAL A 77 2.40 0.26 3.42
N GLY A 78 3.46 -0.19 2.74
CA GLY A 78 3.56 -1.57 2.24
C GLY A 78 3.50 -2.63 3.34
N THR A 79 4.04 -2.36 4.53
CA THR A 79 3.94 -3.25 5.70
C THR A 79 2.50 -3.32 6.20
N VAL A 80 1.81 -2.19 6.28
CA VAL A 80 0.40 -2.12 6.68
C VAL A 80 -0.45 -3.00 5.75
N VAL A 81 -0.31 -2.80 4.43
CA VAL A 81 -1.03 -3.58 3.42
C VAL A 81 -0.70 -5.07 3.52
N CYS A 82 0.58 -5.46 3.68
CA CYS A 82 0.96 -6.87 3.84
C CYS A 82 0.25 -7.54 5.02
N ARG A 83 0.13 -6.84 6.15
CA ARG A 83 -0.55 -7.36 7.33
C ARG A 83 -2.05 -7.55 7.13
N PHE A 84 -2.71 -6.70 6.33
CA PHE A 84 -4.11 -6.92 5.97
C PHE A 84 -4.32 -8.27 5.27
N PHE A 85 -3.31 -8.77 4.56
CA PHE A 85 -3.35 -10.08 3.88
C PHE A 85 -2.65 -11.20 4.67
N GLY A 86 -2.48 -11.02 5.99
CA GLY A 86 -1.94 -12.06 6.89
C GLY A 86 -0.43 -12.29 6.76
N GLN A 87 0.29 -11.40 6.08
CA GLN A 87 1.75 -11.47 6.00
C GLN A 87 2.38 -10.62 7.10
N PHE A 88 2.71 -11.26 8.21
CA PHE A 88 3.30 -10.60 9.39
C PHE A 88 4.82 -10.40 9.28
N ASN A 89 5.46 -11.14 8.38
CA ASN A 89 6.92 -11.29 8.28
C ASN A 89 7.48 -11.02 6.87
N SER A 90 6.69 -10.48 5.94
CA SER A 90 7.10 -10.33 4.53
C SER A 90 8.20 -9.29 4.26
N TRP A 91 8.72 -8.65 5.32
CA TRP A 91 9.78 -7.64 5.28
C TRP A 91 11.06 -8.08 6.04
N LEU A 92 11.11 -9.33 6.53
CA LEU A 92 12.34 -9.88 7.12
C LEU A 92 13.47 -9.79 6.08
N ASP A 93 14.60 -9.24 6.52
CA ASP A 93 15.83 -8.94 5.76
C ASP A 93 15.84 -7.71 4.84
N GLN A 94 14.76 -6.91 4.78
CA GLN A 94 14.74 -5.67 3.96
C GLN A 94 15.11 -4.38 4.69
N TRP A 95 15.70 -4.46 5.90
CA TRP A 95 16.32 -3.31 6.58
C TRP A 95 17.36 -2.56 5.70
N HIS A 96 17.87 -3.22 4.66
CA HIS A 96 18.85 -2.67 3.71
C HIS A 96 18.27 -2.33 2.33
N ASN A 97 16.95 -2.47 2.12
CA ASN A 97 16.33 -2.14 0.83
C ASN A 97 15.44 -0.88 0.99
N PRO A 98 15.83 0.28 0.42
CA PRO A 98 15.02 1.49 0.50
C PRO A 98 13.68 1.36 -0.24
N TYR A 99 13.51 0.35 -1.12
CA TYR A 99 12.29 0.08 -1.88
C TYR A 99 11.96 -1.42 -1.91
N GLY A 100 10.97 -1.83 -1.12
CA GLY A 100 10.63 -3.25 -1.03
C GLY A 100 9.69 -3.73 -2.13
N ILE A 101 9.96 -4.90 -2.69
CA ILE A 101 9.02 -5.63 -3.55
C ILE A 101 8.67 -6.94 -2.86
N THR A 102 7.39 -7.25 -2.77
CA THR A 102 6.89 -8.52 -2.27
C THR A 102 5.66 -8.97 -3.07
N GLU A 103 5.11 -10.14 -2.75
CA GLU A 103 3.89 -10.66 -3.33
C GLU A 103 2.87 -10.94 -2.24
N ILE A 104 1.65 -10.44 -2.40
CA ILE A 104 0.52 -10.73 -1.50
C ILE A 104 -0.55 -11.55 -2.22
N MET A 105 -1.33 -12.33 -1.46
CA MET A 105 -2.45 -13.11 -1.99
C MET A 105 -3.74 -12.28 -1.93
N VAL A 106 -4.22 -11.79 -3.07
CA VAL A 106 -5.53 -11.12 -3.20
C VAL A 106 -6.54 -12.12 -3.75
N GLY A 107 -7.35 -12.69 -2.87
CA GLY A 107 -8.15 -13.87 -3.19
C GLY A 107 -7.22 -15.06 -3.53
N GLU A 108 -7.37 -15.61 -4.73
CA GLU A 108 -6.53 -16.72 -5.23
C GLU A 108 -5.35 -16.24 -6.09
N ARG A 109 -5.21 -14.92 -6.30
CA ARG A 109 -4.17 -14.34 -7.16
C ARG A 109 -2.98 -13.85 -6.35
N LYS A 110 -1.78 -14.06 -6.88
CA LYS A 110 -0.56 -13.36 -6.44
C LYS A 110 -0.52 -11.98 -7.09
N VAL A 111 -0.37 -10.94 -6.27
CA VAL A 111 -0.23 -9.56 -6.72
C VAL A 111 1.07 -9.00 -6.16
N LYS A 112 1.89 -8.42 -7.04
CA LYS A 112 3.13 -7.75 -6.62
C LYS A 112 2.79 -6.46 -5.88
N LEU A 113 3.40 -6.27 -4.72
CA LEU A 113 3.35 -5.06 -3.92
C LEU A 113 4.71 -4.41 -3.93
N TYR A 114 4.76 -3.14 -4.32
CA TYR A 114 5.95 -2.29 -4.34
C TYR A 114 5.78 -1.23 -3.25
N ALA A 115 6.78 -1.02 -2.40
CA ALA A 115 6.81 0.15 -1.51
C ALA A 115 7.78 1.20 -2.05
N ILE A 116 7.29 2.43 -2.15
CA ILE A 116 8.01 3.60 -2.67
C ILE A 116 7.82 4.79 -1.73
N GLU A 117 8.83 5.65 -1.57
CA GLU A 117 8.71 6.84 -0.71
C GLU A 117 7.85 7.88 -1.39
N SER A 118 8.08 8.06 -2.68
CA SER A 118 7.48 9.08 -3.52
C SER A 118 7.16 8.51 -4.90
N LEU A 119 6.25 9.17 -5.63
CA LEU A 119 5.97 8.79 -7.01
C LEU A 119 7.18 8.98 -7.95
N ALA A 120 8.19 9.77 -7.59
CA ALA A 120 9.42 9.88 -8.36
C ALA A 120 10.18 8.54 -8.42
N ASP A 121 10.10 7.75 -7.36
CA ASP A 121 10.73 6.42 -7.24
C ASP A 121 10.04 5.38 -8.14
N TRP A 122 8.83 5.68 -8.64
CA TRP A 122 8.10 4.81 -9.57
C TRP A 122 8.93 4.48 -10.82
N SER A 123 9.68 5.46 -11.32
CA SER A 123 10.55 5.29 -12.48
C SER A 123 11.63 4.21 -12.26
N VAL A 124 12.08 4.01 -11.01
CA VAL A 124 13.05 2.99 -10.60
C VAL A 124 12.43 1.59 -10.58
N THR A 125 11.11 1.49 -10.34
CA THR A 125 10.38 0.20 -10.22
C THR A 125 9.88 -0.38 -11.55
N LYS A 126 10.06 0.35 -12.67
CA LYS A 126 9.71 -0.11 -14.03
C LYS A 126 10.73 -1.10 -14.63
N GLY A 127 11.87 -1.31 -13.96
CA GLY A 127 12.94 -2.25 -14.34
C GLY A 127 12.58 -3.72 -14.10
#